data_AF-A0A6P7GG47-F1
#
_entry.id   AF-A0A6P7GG47-F1
#
_cell.length_a   1.000
_cell.length_b   1.000
_cell.length_c   1.000
_cell.angle_alpha   90.00
_cell.angle_beta   90.00
_cell.angle_gamma   90.00
#
_symmetry.space_group_name_H-M   'P 1'
#
loop_
_entity.id
_entity.type
_entity.pdbx_description
1 polymer ?
#
loop_
_entity_poly.entity_id
_entity_poly.type
_entity_poly.pdbx_seq_one_letter_code
_entity_poly.pdbx_strand_id
1 'polypeptide(L)'
;MANPLKALNEHFLYNYRVAKAIQQLLHPSERQTISIWFDKLLEMDKNMEEMLIRSDYMWFILLMMQSRKIRDPFMTLPPTNLAPLKKFVPLHVYEDVLISHEPNVKGVAPSISEDPIFATASTRDISC
;
A
#
# COMPACT_ATOMS: atom_id res chain seq x y z
N MET A 1 8.95 -27.83 -2.19
CA MET A 1 7.88 -26.80 -2.23
C MET A 1 7.93 -25.99 -0.94
N ALA A 2 7.93 -24.66 -1.00
CA ALA A 2 7.96 -23.84 0.20
C ALA A 2 6.63 -23.96 0.96
N ASN A 3 6.66 -24.06 2.29
CA ASN A 3 5.46 -24.05 3.12
C ASN A 3 4.84 -22.65 3.09
N PRO A 4 3.60 -22.45 2.58
CA PRO A 4 2.99 -21.13 2.47
C PRO A 4 2.88 -20.39 3.81
N LEU A 5 2.64 -21.09 4.91
CA LEU A 5 2.57 -20.49 6.25
C LEU A 5 3.94 -19.98 6.72
N LYS A 6 4.99 -20.73 6.40
CA LYS A 6 6.37 -20.30 6.70
C LYS A 6 6.72 -19.05 5.91
N ALA A 7 6.43 -19.04 4.61
CA ALA A 7 6.67 -17.88 3.75
C ALA A 7 5.89 -16.63 4.21
N LEU A 8 4.62 -16.81 4.61
CA LEU A 8 3.79 -15.73 5.15
C LEU A 8 4.41 -15.13 6.42
N ASN A 9 4.85 -15.99 7.35
CA ASN A 9 5.49 -15.54 8.59
C ASN A 9 6.84 -14.83 8.33
N GLU A 10 7.65 -15.37 7.41
CA GLU A 10 8.93 -14.77 7.03
C GLU A 10 8.72 -13.38 6.41
N HIS A 11 7.72 -13.22 5.54
CA HIS A 11 7.39 -11.93 4.95
C HIS A 11 6.93 -10.91 6.00
N PHE A 12 6.06 -11.32 6.94
CA PHE A 12 5.67 -10.48 8.07
C PHE A 12 6.89 -10.03 8.90
N LEU A 13 7.77 -10.96 9.28
CA LEU A 13 8.95 -10.66 10.10
C LEU A 13 9.95 -9.76 9.37
N TYR A 14 10.09 -9.91 8.05
CA TYR A 14 10.89 -9.00 7.24
C TYR A 14 10.34 -7.58 7.32
N ASN A 15 9.05 -7.38 7.03
CA ASN A 15 8.42 -6.06 7.08
C ASN A 15 8.48 -5.46 8.49
N TYR A 16 8.27 -6.27 9.54
CA TYR A 16 8.43 -5.85 10.94
C TYR A 16 9.83 -5.32 11.23
N ARG A 17 10.90 -6.00 10.79
CA ARG A 17 12.28 -5.56 11.03
C ARG A 17 12.58 -4.23 10.33
N VAL A 18 12.13 -4.09 9.08
CA VAL A 18 12.26 -2.83 8.33
C VAL A 18 11.49 -1.71 9.04
N ALA A 19 10.24 -1.98 9.43
CA ALA A 19 9.40 -1.02 10.13
C ALA A 19 10.02 -0.62 11.49
N LYS A 20 10.60 -1.57 12.25
CA LYS A 20 11.34 -1.29 13.49
C LYS A 20 12.55 -0.38 13.29
N ALA A 21 13.28 -0.53 12.19
CA ALA A 21 14.39 0.36 11.86
C ALA A 21 13.89 1.78 11.57
N ILE A 22 12.82 1.92 10.77
CA ILE A 22 12.22 3.22 10.41
C ILE A 22 11.55 3.87 11.63
N GLN A 23 11.02 3.09 12.57
CA GLN A 23 10.35 3.57 13.79
C GLN A 23 11.21 4.55 14.60
N GLN A 24 12.54 4.40 14.55
CA GLN A 24 13.48 5.29 15.23
C GLN A 24 13.47 6.73 14.69
N LEU A 25 12.93 6.95 13.49
CA LEU A 25 12.80 8.25 12.84
C LEU A 25 11.49 8.98 13.18
N LEU A 26 10.55 8.30 13.86
CA LEU A 26 9.28 8.89 14.26
C LEU A 26 9.44 9.79 15.49
N HIS A 27 8.50 10.72 15.64
CA HIS A 27 8.38 11.54 16.84
C HIS A 27 8.15 10.63 18.07
N PRO A 28 8.66 10.96 19.27
CA PRO A 28 8.52 10.10 20.46
C PRO A 28 7.08 9.70 20.79
N SER A 29 6.10 10.60 20.60
CA SER A 29 4.69 10.30 20.83
C SER A 29 4.15 9.24 19.87
N GLU A 30 4.42 9.37 18.57
CA GLU A 30 4.01 8.40 17.55
C GLU A 30 4.74 7.06 17.74
N ARG A 31 6.02 7.12 18.11
CA ARG A 31 6.86 5.94 18.34
C ARG A 31 6.24 5.02 19.38
N GLN A 32 5.74 5.56 20.48
CA GLN A 32 5.12 4.78 21.54
C GLN A 32 3.86 4.07 21.04
N THR A 33 2.97 4.79 20.36
CA THR A 33 1.73 4.21 19.81
C THR A 33 2.03 3.12 18.78
N ILE A 34 2.99 3.35 17.87
CA ILE A 34 3.41 2.37 16.86
C ILE A 34 4.06 1.13 17.50
N SER A 35 4.81 1.27 18.61
CA SER A 35 5.30 0.09 19.34
C SER A 35 4.15 -0.80 19.80
N ILE A 36 3.08 -0.20 20.35
CA ILE A 36 1.92 -0.96 20.83
C ILE A 36 1.21 -1.67 19.67
N TRP A 37 1.09 -1.02 18.50
CA TRP A 37 0.60 -1.66 17.29
C TRP A 37 1.46 -2.86 16.87
N PHE A 38 2.78 -2.73 16.92
CA PHE A 38 3.67 -3.82 16.58
C PHE A 38 3.57 -5.01 17.53
N ASP A 39 3.48 -4.74 18.84
CA ASP A 39 3.32 -5.79 19.84
C ASP A 39 2.01 -6.55 19.60
N LYS A 40 0.90 -5.84 19.32
CA LYS A 40 -0.37 -6.46 18.94
C LYS A 40 -0.25 -7.36 17.70
N LEU A 41 0.44 -6.90 16.66
CA LEU A 41 0.59 -7.65 15.42
C LEU A 41 1.50 -8.89 15.58
N LEU A 42 2.48 -8.82 16.48
CA LEU A 42 3.33 -9.98 16.82
C LEU A 42 2.52 -11.09 17.48
N GLU A 43 1.56 -10.75 18.34
CA GLU A 43 0.69 -11.71 19.06
C GLU A 43 -0.35 -12.41 18.17
N MET A 44 -0.58 -11.93 16.95
CA MET A 44 -1.60 -12.43 16.02
C MET A 44 -1.09 -13.57 15.14
N ASP A 45 -0.62 -14.65 15.75
CA ASP A 45 0.01 -15.78 15.07
C ASP A 45 -0.67 -17.13 15.31
N LYS A 46 -1.87 -17.13 15.91
CA LYS A 46 -2.51 -18.36 16.42
C LYS A 46 -3.13 -19.20 15.32
N ASN A 47 -3.58 -18.56 14.25
CA ASN A 47 -4.22 -19.22 13.11
C ASN A 47 -3.94 -18.48 11.80
N MET A 48 -4.27 -19.12 10.68
CA MET A 48 -3.98 -18.59 9.34
C MET A 48 -4.67 -17.25 9.07
N GLU A 49 -5.88 -17.03 9.58
CA GLU A 49 -6.62 -15.78 9.40
C GLU A 49 -5.91 -14.63 10.12
N GLU A 50 -5.52 -14.83 11.38
CA GLU A 50 -4.72 -13.85 12.13
C GLU A 50 -3.41 -13.53 11.42
N MET A 51 -2.71 -14.56 10.90
CA MET A 51 -1.47 -14.39 10.17
C MET A 51 -1.61 -13.55 8.89
N LEU A 52 -2.72 -13.72 8.16
CA LEU A 52 -3.03 -12.93 6.97
C LEU A 52 -3.34 -11.48 7.37
N ILE A 53 -4.22 -11.28 8.36
CA ILE A 53 -4.59 -9.95 8.84
C ILE A 53 -3.35 -9.19 9.31
N ARG A 54 -2.49 -9.78 10.16
CA ARG A 54 -1.31 -9.06 10.65
C ARG A 54 -0.33 -8.71 9.53
N SER A 55 -0.28 -9.52 8.47
CA SER A 55 0.60 -9.27 7.33
C SER A 55 0.15 -8.05 6.53
N ASP A 56 -1.16 -7.94 6.27
CA ASP A 56 -1.75 -6.77 5.61
C ASP A 56 -1.53 -5.48 6.43
N TYR A 57 -1.77 -5.55 7.74
CA TYR A 57 -1.55 -4.42 8.64
C TYR A 57 -0.08 -4.01 8.71
N MET A 58 0.84 -4.96 8.85
CA MET A 58 2.27 -4.67 8.93
C MET A 58 2.77 -3.98 7.66
N TRP A 59 2.35 -4.47 6.49
CA TRP A 59 2.69 -3.86 5.21
C TRP A 59 2.13 -2.44 5.09
N PHE A 60 0.86 -2.23 5.44
CA PHE A 60 0.23 -0.92 5.34
C PHE A 60 0.85 0.11 6.30
N ILE A 61 1.14 -0.30 7.55
CA ILE A 61 1.86 0.53 8.52
C ILE A 61 3.26 0.89 8.01
N LEU A 62 3.98 -0.07 7.43
CA LEU A 62 5.28 0.19 6.84
C LEU A 62 5.21 1.25 5.74
N LEU A 63 4.22 1.19 4.84
CA LEU A 63 4.02 2.24 3.82
C LEU A 63 3.77 3.61 4.47
N MET A 64 2.84 3.72 5.41
CA MET A 64 2.60 5.00 6.11
C MET A 64 3.88 5.57 6.74
N MET A 65 4.68 4.71 7.39
CA MET A 65 5.96 5.10 7.99
C MET A 65 6.99 5.56 6.97
N GLN A 66 7.05 4.94 5.78
CA GLN A 66 7.94 5.38 4.69
C GLN A 66 7.60 6.79 4.21
N SER A 67 6.31 7.12 4.12
CA SER A 67 5.85 8.50 3.84
C SER A 67 6.03 9.49 4.99
N ARG A 68 6.51 9.04 6.17
CA ARG A 68 6.63 9.82 7.42
C ARG A 68 5.32 10.51 7.85
N LYS A 69 4.19 9.91 7.50
CA LYS A 69 2.85 10.41 7.85
C LYS A 69 2.05 9.27 8.44
N ILE A 70 2.08 9.16 9.77
CA ILE A 70 1.14 8.29 10.48
C ILE A 70 -0.23 8.95 10.39
N ARG A 71 -1.28 8.15 10.18
CA ARG A 71 -2.65 8.63 10.01
C ARG A 71 -3.59 7.80 10.87
N ASP A 72 -4.80 8.31 11.10
CA ASP A 72 -5.85 7.51 11.71
C ASP A 72 -6.15 6.24 10.89
N PRO A 73 -6.49 5.12 11.55
CA PRO A 73 -6.68 4.95 13.00
C PRO A 73 -5.39 4.64 13.80
N PHE A 74 -4.22 4.68 13.17
CA PHE A 74 -2.94 4.22 13.76
C PHE A 74 -2.30 5.22 14.74
N MET A 75 -2.92 6.39 14.92
CA MET A 75 -2.59 7.33 16.01
C MET A 75 -3.24 6.96 17.34
N THR A 76 -4.17 6.01 17.33
CA THR A 76 -4.86 5.49 18.52
C THR A 76 -4.39 4.08 18.85
N LEU A 77 -4.79 3.56 20.01
CA LEU A 77 -4.44 2.19 20.41
C LEU A 77 -5.15 1.16 19.51
N PRO A 78 -4.50 0.02 19.21
CA PRO A 78 -5.17 -1.04 18.47
C PRO A 78 -6.36 -1.58 19.26
N PRO A 79 -7.50 -1.87 18.61
CA PRO A 79 -8.61 -2.54 19.27
C PRO A 79 -8.24 -3.98 19.64
N THR A 80 -8.98 -4.54 20.60
CA THR A 80 -8.78 -5.91 21.08
C THR A 80 -8.86 -6.93 19.95
N ASN A 81 -9.83 -6.75 19.04
CA ASN A 81 -10.05 -7.59 17.88
C ASN A 81 -9.87 -6.77 16.60
N LEU A 82 -8.89 -7.15 15.77
CA LEU A 82 -8.66 -6.48 14.49
C LEU A 82 -9.54 -7.11 13.40
N ALA A 83 -10.39 -6.28 12.80
CA ALA A 83 -11.06 -6.63 11.56
C ALA A 83 -10.05 -6.62 10.39
N PRO A 84 -10.36 -7.27 9.25
CA PRO A 84 -9.58 -7.14 8.03
C PRO A 84 -9.31 -5.67 7.69
N LEU A 85 -8.09 -5.36 7.28
CA LEU A 85 -7.58 -3.98 7.14
C LEU A 85 -8.53 -3.06 6.36
N LYS A 86 -9.05 -3.54 5.22
CA LYS A 86 -9.97 -2.79 4.34
C LYS A 86 -11.30 -2.41 5.01
N LYS A 87 -11.71 -3.11 6.06
CA LYS A 87 -12.91 -2.81 6.84
C LYS A 87 -12.62 -1.86 8.02
N PHE A 88 -11.36 -1.75 8.42
CA PHE A 88 -10.93 -0.98 9.58
C PHE A 88 -10.41 0.41 9.20
N VAL A 89 -9.62 0.50 8.12
CA VAL A 89 -9.05 1.76 7.66
C VAL A 89 -10.07 2.50 6.80
N PRO A 90 -10.34 3.79 7.07
CA PRO A 90 -11.20 4.61 6.20
C PRO A 90 -10.68 4.63 4.76
N LEU A 91 -11.59 4.53 3.78
CA LEU A 91 -11.23 4.37 2.37
C LEU A 91 -10.26 5.45 1.87
N HIS A 92 -10.53 6.72 2.20
CA HIS A 92 -9.67 7.84 1.80
C HIS A 92 -8.24 7.72 2.36
N VAL A 93 -8.06 7.21 3.58
CA VAL A 93 -6.72 6.98 4.15
C VAL A 93 -6.03 5.84 3.42
N TYR A 94 -6.77 4.77 3.14
CA TYR A 94 -6.25 3.62 2.42
C TYR A 94 -5.73 4.01 1.03
N GLU A 95 -6.56 4.71 0.24
CA GLU A 95 -6.21 5.18 -1.10
C GLU A 95 -5.04 6.15 -1.09
N ASP A 96 -5.06 7.16 -0.22
CA ASP A 96 -3.98 8.14 -0.11
C ASP A 96 -2.61 7.49 0.14
N VAL A 97 -2.59 6.49 1.03
CA VAL A 97 -1.36 5.75 1.36
C VAL A 97 -0.90 4.95 0.15
N LEU A 98 -1.79 4.28 -0.58
CA LEU A 98 -1.42 3.52 -1.77
C LEU A 98 -0.90 4.43 -2.88
N ILE A 99 -1.62 5.50 -3.21
CA ILE A 99 -1.25 6.45 -4.28
C ILE A 99 0.12 7.07 -4.00
N SER A 100 0.41 7.41 -2.73
CA SER A 100 1.71 7.98 -2.34
C SER A 100 2.88 7.02 -2.56
N HIS A 101 2.61 5.72 -2.70
CA HIS A 101 3.61 4.66 -2.87
C HIS A 101 3.51 3.96 -4.23
N GLU A 102 2.64 4.43 -5.14
CA GLU A 102 2.67 3.96 -6.52
C GLU A 102 4.00 4.41 -7.16
N PRO A 103 4.74 3.50 -7.81
CA PRO A 103 5.86 3.92 -8.63
C PRO A 103 5.30 4.87 -9.67
N ASN A 104 5.84 6.09 -9.71
CA ASN A 104 5.36 7.19 -10.54
C ASN A 104 5.24 6.74 -12.01
N VAL A 105 4.09 6.17 -12.39
CA VAL A 105 3.72 5.94 -13.79
C VAL A 105 3.31 7.32 -14.29
N LYS A 106 4.31 8.20 -14.46
CA LYS A 106 4.14 9.35 -15.31
C LYS A 106 3.70 8.79 -16.64
N GLY A 107 2.43 9.03 -16.97
CA GLY A 107 1.78 8.48 -18.14
C GLY A 107 2.70 8.59 -19.33
N VAL A 108 3.07 7.45 -19.89
CA VAL A 108 3.15 7.37 -21.34
C VAL A 108 1.72 7.63 -21.77
N ALA A 109 1.38 8.91 -21.98
CA ALA A 109 0.25 9.24 -22.82
C ALA A 109 0.42 8.37 -24.06
N PRO A 110 -0.61 7.63 -24.52
CA PRO A 110 -0.53 7.05 -25.84
C PRO A 110 -0.25 8.25 -26.75
N SER A 111 0.97 8.35 -27.26
CA SER A 111 1.26 9.20 -28.39
C SER A 111 0.31 8.69 -29.46
N ILE A 112 -0.80 9.38 -29.65
CA ILE A 112 -1.60 9.26 -30.86
C ILE A 112 -0.59 9.64 -31.93
N SER A 113 0.02 8.64 -32.56
CA SER A 113 0.69 8.85 -33.83
C SER A 113 -0.43 9.30 -34.76
N GLU A 114 -0.51 10.59 -35.00
CA GLU A 114 -1.17 11.09 -36.20
C GLU A 114 -0.29 10.65 -37.37
N ASP A 115 -0.40 9.37 -37.76
CA ASP A 115 0.09 8.90 -39.03
C ASP A 115 -0.84 9.46 -40.12
N PRO A 116 -0.39 10.38 -40.99
CA PRO A 116 -1.21 10.91 -42.06
C PRO A 116 -1.16 9.92 -43.23
N ILE A 117 -1.79 8.75 -43.09
CA ILE A 117 -1.83 7.72 -44.15
C ILE A 117 -3.23 7.60 -44.78
N PHE A 118 -4.06 8.65 -44.68
CA PHE A 118 -5.29 8.74 -45.49
C PHE A 118 -5.46 10.14 -46.09
N ALA A 119 -4.48 10.54 -46.89
CA ALA A 119 -4.61 11.68 -47.80
C ALA A 119 -4.18 11.28 -49.21
N THR A 120 -5.02 10.47 -49.89
CA THR A 120 -5.16 10.33 -51.36
C THR A 120 -6.33 9.38 -51.60
N ALA A 121 -7.32 9.57 -52.45
CA ALA A 121 -7.66 10.62 -53.40
C ALA A 121 -9.14 10.39 -53.79
N SER A 122 -9.94 11.44 -53.91
CA SER A 122 -11.01 11.45 -54.91
C SER A 122 -11.05 12.82 -55.57
N THR A 123 -10.69 12.76 -56.83
CA THR A 123 -10.45 13.78 -57.83
C THR A 123 -11.54 14.87 -57.93
N ARG A 124 -11.05 16.11 -57.93
CA ARG A 124 -11.56 17.34 -58.56
C ARG A 124 -12.83 17.25 -59.44
N ASP A 125 -13.78 18.13 -59.09
CA ASP A 125 -14.52 19.10 -59.91
C ASP A 125 -14.67 18.89 -61.42
N ILE A 126 -15.88 19.14 -61.95
CA ILE A 126 -16.21 20.31 -62.82
C ILE A 126 -17.72 20.27 -63.15
N SER A 127 -18.44 21.33 -62.79
CA SER A 127 -19.67 21.75 -63.48
C SER A 127 -19.33 22.93 -64.40
N CYS A 128 -19.70 22.82 -65.67
CA CYS A 128 -20.15 23.93 -66.50
C CYS A 128 -21.61 23.67 -66.85
#